data_AF-A0A3M1Y4Q2-F1
#
_entry.id   AF-A0A3M1Y4Q2-F1
#
_cell.length_a   1.000
_cell.length_b   1.000
_cell.length_c   1.000
_cell.angle_alpha   90.00
_cell.angle_beta   90.00
_cell.angle_gamma   90.00
#
_symmetry.space_group_name_H-M   'P 1'
#
loop_
_entity.id
_entity.type
_entity.pdbx_description
1 polymer ?
#
loop_
_entity_poly.entity_id
_entity_poly.type
_entity_poly.pdbx_seq_one_letter_code
_entity_poly.pdbx_strand_id
1 'polypeptide(L)'
;MHLSLRSPLKTLDRVYKKEHPVRTDFESFTQALATLARRVGEATAAAQSEETFKTHLADFLKATFYDGYAVTPHSYKGLHEADLVIPTQDKRPHNQVLFEVKRPGSSEMISPEQPNRKALHEAITYYLWEREVLGNRELKHIVITDLDHWFLIDAQAFYRHFGSNSKLLRFFRQWREGKTDSDSTRQMYQYLAELLAGEAVDLEATHFRLRDHVGLIGAEPATKQKPLITLFKLLSPAHLLKTFRRNDSNELNKDFYYELLYILGLEEVKQGGKKVIGRAREPQRATLIERARTQRRSEGLMSRVQNRKRYGADPADQLQGVALALAITWVNRILFLKLLEAQLLSYHGGDRTYAFLSPERLRSYDEVNSLFFEVLALPPAQRESHIREAYGHIPYLNSSLFEPTELEKDTLRISGVREGMMPVYSRSVLRDARGQSRRGEEIDALHYLLAFLDAYDFGAESHDGLRETGKTLINASVLGLIFEKINGYQEGSFFTPGFITTYMARESLRQVVLDRFNRDYGWDCRDLKALYN
;
A
#
# COMPACT_ATOMS: atom_id res chain seq x y z
N MET A 1 31.56 -9.18 22.57
CA MET A 1 30.30 -8.83 21.88
C MET A 1 30.42 -7.53 21.06
N HIS A 2 29.76 -7.47 19.90
CA HIS A 2 29.67 -6.32 18.99
C HIS A 2 28.21 -6.13 18.49
N LEU A 3 27.82 -4.91 18.11
CA LEU A 3 26.56 -4.63 17.44
C LEU A 3 26.77 -4.33 15.95
N SER A 4 26.21 -5.17 15.09
CA SER A 4 26.16 -4.90 13.65
C SER A 4 24.97 -3.99 13.32
N LEU A 5 25.21 -2.69 13.29
CA LEU A 5 24.15 -1.69 13.11
C LEU A 5 23.68 -1.56 11.67
N ARG A 6 22.35 -1.60 11.49
CA ARG A 6 21.65 -1.30 10.24
C ARG A 6 20.87 0.00 10.35
N SER A 7 20.81 0.75 9.25
CA SER A 7 19.94 1.92 9.17
C SER A 7 18.47 1.51 9.01
N PRO A 8 17.51 2.30 9.53
CA PRO A 8 16.08 2.04 9.41
C PRO A 8 15.65 1.67 7.98
N LEU A 9 16.13 2.44 7.00
CA LEU A 9 15.77 2.21 5.59
C LEU A 9 16.27 0.87 5.07
N LYS A 10 17.43 0.36 5.52
CA LYS A 10 17.97 -0.93 5.06
C LYS A 10 17.15 -2.10 5.62
N THR A 11 16.63 -1.97 6.85
CA THR A 11 15.91 -3.01 7.59
C THR A 11 14.51 -3.30 7.04
N LEU A 12 13.80 -2.29 6.52
CA LEU A 12 12.44 -2.49 6.00
C LEU A 12 12.39 -3.53 4.86
N ASP A 13 11.24 -4.20 4.71
CA ASP A 13 11.01 -5.08 3.55
C ASP A 13 11.07 -4.28 2.24
N ARG A 14 11.63 -4.87 1.18
CA ARG A 14 11.84 -4.18 -0.11
C ARG A 14 10.55 -3.68 -0.77
N VAL A 15 9.44 -4.42 -0.61
CA VAL A 15 8.14 -4.03 -1.15
C VAL A 15 7.52 -2.98 -0.23
N TYR A 16 7.55 -3.22 1.09
CA TYR A 16 7.01 -2.26 2.06
C TYR A 16 7.70 -0.88 2.02
N LYS A 17 8.98 -0.81 1.65
CA LYS A 17 9.68 0.46 1.40
C LYS A 17 8.99 1.34 0.36
N LYS A 18 8.29 0.74 -0.61
CA LYS A 18 7.60 1.46 -1.69
C LYS A 18 6.16 1.86 -1.35
N GLU A 19 5.56 1.24 -0.33
CA GLU A 19 4.19 1.57 0.09
C GLU A 19 4.08 2.97 0.70
N HIS A 20 3.09 3.76 0.32
CA HIS A 20 2.93 5.13 0.85
C HIS A 20 2.01 5.14 2.08
N PRO A 21 2.44 5.69 3.24
CA PRO A 21 1.57 5.92 4.38
C PRO A 21 0.39 6.82 4.03
N VAL A 22 -0.77 6.62 4.67
CA VAL A 22 -1.88 7.58 4.56
C VAL A 22 -1.47 8.89 5.21
N ARG A 23 -1.73 10.03 4.56
CA ARG A 23 -1.37 11.37 5.05
C ARG A 23 -1.86 11.61 6.48
N THR A 24 -3.13 11.33 6.75
CA THR A 24 -3.73 11.53 8.09
C THR A 24 -3.04 10.70 9.17
N ASP A 25 -2.68 9.44 8.86
CA ASP A 25 -1.99 8.56 9.80
C ASP A 25 -0.56 9.06 10.03
N PHE A 26 0.11 9.51 8.97
CA PHE A 26 1.45 10.07 9.03
C PHE A 26 1.51 11.38 9.81
N GLU A 27 0.55 12.28 9.59
CA GLU A 27 0.42 13.53 10.35
C GLU A 27 0.19 13.25 11.84
N SER A 28 -0.75 12.35 12.16
CA SER A 28 -0.99 11.90 13.55
C SER A 28 0.27 11.32 14.19
N PHE A 29 1.02 10.50 13.43
CA PHE A 29 2.32 9.99 13.87
C PHE A 29 3.33 11.10 14.15
N THR A 30 3.46 12.09 13.26
CA THR A 30 4.42 13.19 13.47
C THR A 30 4.05 14.08 14.67
N GLN A 31 2.76 14.29 14.93
CA GLN A 31 2.27 15.00 16.11
C GLN A 31 2.56 14.22 17.40
N ALA A 32 2.33 12.91 17.39
CA ALA A 32 2.68 12.03 18.51
C ALA A 32 4.20 11.99 18.75
N LEU A 33 4.99 11.97 17.68
CA LEU A 33 6.46 12.00 17.75
C LEU A 33 6.99 13.32 18.36
N ALA A 34 6.42 14.46 17.96
CA ALA A 34 6.74 15.76 18.55
C ALA A 34 6.39 15.79 20.04
N THR A 35 5.23 15.25 20.41
CA THR A 35 4.79 15.15 21.81
C THR A 35 5.73 14.27 22.62
N LEU A 36 6.14 13.12 22.08
CA LEU A 36 7.10 12.23 22.73
C LEU A 36 8.42 12.94 22.98
N ALA A 37 8.99 13.58 21.95
CA ALA A 37 10.26 14.28 22.05
C ALA A 37 10.25 15.38 23.12
N ARG A 38 9.16 16.17 23.17
CA ARG A 38 8.96 17.21 24.19
C ARG A 38 8.91 16.60 25.60
N ARG A 39 8.08 15.58 25.80
CA ARG A 39 7.93 14.89 27.11
C ARG A 39 9.24 14.27 27.59
N VAL A 40 9.98 13.61 26.70
CA VAL A 40 11.31 13.05 27.01
C VAL A 40 12.29 14.14 27.43
N GLY A 41 12.30 15.28 26.73
CA GLY A 41 13.14 16.43 27.09
C GLY A 41 12.82 17.00 28.47
N GLU A 42 11.54 17.23 28.76
CA GLU A 42 11.06 17.73 30.06
C GLU A 42 11.37 16.75 31.21
N ALA A 43 11.06 15.46 31.02
CA ALA A 43 11.32 14.41 32.00
C ALA A 43 12.81 14.24 32.30
N THR A 44 13.67 14.36 31.27
CA THR A 44 15.12 14.30 31.42
C THR A 44 15.64 15.49 32.22
N ALA A 45 15.17 16.70 31.91
CA ALA A 45 15.55 17.92 32.62
C ALA A 45 15.10 17.90 34.09
N ALA A 46 13.90 17.37 34.36
CA ALA A 46 13.35 17.20 35.70
C ALA A 46 13.91 15.97 36.46
N ALA A 47 14.85 15.25 35.86
CA ALA A 47 15.46 14.04 36.41
C ALA A 47 14.46 12.96 36.89
N GLN A 48 13.37 12.78 36.14
CA GLN A 48 12.31 11.82 36.47
C GLN A 48 12.79 10.35 36.44
N SER A 49 11.97 9.47 37.01
CA SER A 49 12.26 8.04 37.10
C SER A 49 12.06 7.31 35.77
N GLU A 50 12.64 6.11 35.67
CA GLU A 50 12.51 5.24 34.48
C GLU A 50 11.04 4.89 34.17
N GLU A 51 10.20 4.74 35.20
CA GLU A 51 8.74 4.52 35.05
C GLU A 51 8.03 5.62 34.25
N THR A 52 8.49 6.87 34.35
CA THR A 52 7.92 7.97 33.56
C THR A 52 8.23 7.80 32.08
N PHE A 53 9.43 7.35 31.74
CA PHE A 53 9.85 7.07 30.37
C PHE A 53 9.11 5.87 29.76
N LYS A 54 8.86 4.81 30.56
CA LYS A 54 7.98 3.69 30.15
C LYS A 54 6.57 4.17 29.81
N THR A 55 6.00 5.02 30.66
CA THR A 55 4.68 5.63 30.43
C THR A 55 4.67 6.44 29.13
N HIS A 56 5.69 7.27 28.88
CA HIS A 56 5.77 8.05 27.64
C HIS A 56 5.88 7.18 26.39
N LEU A 57 6.62 6.07 26.45
CA LEU A 57 6.69 5.11 25.36
C LEU A 57 5.32 4.45 25.09
N ALA A 58 4.64 3.99 26.14
CA ALA A 58 3.32 3.37 26.02
C ALA A 58 2.28 4.32 25.41
N ASP A 59 2.25 5.57 25.89
CA ASP A 59 1.37 6.62 25.36
C ASP A 59 1.63 6.89 23.88
N PHE A 60 2.90 7.00 23.47
CA PHE A 60 3.26 7.23 22.08
C PHE A 60 2.86 6.07 21.17
N LEU A 61 3.09 4.82 21.61
CA LEU A 61 2.70 3.64 20.85
C LEU A 61 1.17 3.60 20.67
N LYS A 62 0.39 3.86 21.73
CA LYS A 62 -1.07 3.89 21.67
C LYS A 62 -1.60 5.02 20.79
N ALA A 63 -1.05 6.23 20.93
CA ALA A 63 -1.44 7.41 20.15
C ALA A 63 -1.14 7.30 18.65
N THR A 64 -0.35 6.30 18.22
CA THR A 64 0.04 6.11 16.82
C THR A 64 -0.60 4.87 16.22
N PHE A 65 -0.11 3.69 16.59
CA PHE A 65 -0.46 2.45 15.89
C PHE A 65 -1.15 1.41 16.77
N TYR A 66 -1.08 1.58 18.09
CA TYR A 66 -1.35 0.52 19.05
C TYR A 66 -2.51 0.83 20.00
N ASP A 67 -3.42 1.74 19.64
CA ASP A 67 -4.62 2.11 20.43
C ASP A 67 -5.51 0.90 20.78
N GLY A 68 -5.55 -0.12 19.91
CA GLY A 68 -6.25 -1.38 20.13
C GLY A 68 -5.39 -2.54 20.69
N TYR A 69 -4.16 -2.28 21.13
CA TYR A 69 -3.26 -3.30 21.68
C TYR A 69 -3.05 -3.08 23.18
N ALA A 70 -2.91 -4.18 23.92
CA ALA A 70 -2.56 -4.15 25.33
C ALA A 70 -1.05 -3.88 25.52
N VAL A 71 -0.62 -2.65 25.22
CA VAL A 71 0.75 -2.20 25.48
C VAL A 71 0.91 -1.96 26.98
N THR A 72 1.45 -2.96 27.69
CA THR A 72 1.56 -2.98 29.16
C THR A 72 2.82 -3.72 29.61
N PRO A 73 3.26 -3.56 30.88
CA PRO A 73 4.25 -4.44 31.47
C PRO A 73 3.81 -5.91 31.45
N HIS A 74 4.77 -6.83 31.54
CA HIS A 74 4.49 -8.26 31.62
C HIS A 74 5.35 -8.93 32.69
N SER A 75 4.71 -9.36 33.77
CA SER A 75 5.37 -10.05 34.87
C SER A 75 5.53 -11.54 34.57
N TYR A 76 6.75 -12.05 34.73
CA TYR A 76 7.07 -13.47 34.59
C TYR A 76 6.95 -14.20 35.94
N LYS A 77 8.01 -14.19 36.76
CA LYS A 77 8.03 -14.80 38.11
C LYS A 77 8.76 -13.87 39.07
N GLY A 78 8.21 -13.66 40.27
CA GLY A 78 8.82 -12.75 41.26
C GLY A 78 8.85 -11.31 40.76
N LEU A 79 10.00 -10.65 40.88
CA LEU A 79 10.23 -9.27 40.41
C LEU A 79 10.72 -9.18 38.95
N HIS A 80 10.65 -10.28 38.18
CA HIS A 80 11.01 -10.28 36.77
C HIS A 80 9.85 -9.80 35.92
N GLU A 81 9.96 -8.59 35.41
CA GLU A 81 8.92 -7.95 34.59
C GLU A 81 9.57 -7.30 33.37
N ALA A 82 9.03 -7.57 32.19
CA ALA A 82 9.37 -6.79 31.00
C ALA A 82 8.65 -5.43 31.08
N ASP A 83 9.37 -4.35 30.78
CA ASP A 83 8.85 -2.99 30.93
C ASP A 83 7.59 -2.73 30.14
N LEU A 84 7.60 -3.11 28.86
CA LEU A 84 6.41 -3.14 28.02
C LEU A 84 6.47 -4.33 27.06
N VAL A 85 5.30 -4.86 26.73
CA VAL A 85 5.13 -5.86 25.67
C VAL A 85 4.03 -5.44 24.71
N ILE A 86 4.07 -5.98 23.50
CA ILE A 86 2.93 -5.95 22.57
C ILE A 86 2.48 -7.39 22.33
N PRO A 87 1.32 -7.82 22.85
CA PRO A 87 0.79 -9.17 22.61
C PRO A 87 0.07 -9.30 21.27
N THR A 88 -0.12 -10.54 20.82
CA THR A 88 -1.07 -10.88 19.74
C THR A 88 -2.49 -10.43 20.10
N GLN A 89 -3.29 -10.04 19.11
CA GLN A 89 -4.72 -9.74 19.32
C GLN A 89 -5.63 -10.99 19.40
N ASP A 90 -5.03 -12.19 19.42
CA ASP A 90 -5.75 -13.46 19.46
C ASP A 90 -6.18 -13.88 20.88
N LYS A 91 -7.11 -14.84 20.95
CA LYS A 91 -7.65 -15.37 22.21
C LYS A 91 -6.61 -16.02 23.14
N ARG A 92 -5.43 -16.39 22.63
CA ARG A 92 -4.29 -16.87 23.42
C ARG A 92 -3.11 -15.91 23.22
N PRO A 93 -2.99 -14.87 24.07
CA PRO A 93 -2.03 -13.82 23.84
C PRO A 93 -0.59 -14.32 24.03
N HIS A 94 0.20 -14.33 22.96
CA HIS A 94 1.65 -14.43 23.03
C HIS A 94 2.26 -13.05 22.82
N ASN A 95 3.32 -12.72 23.56
CA ASN A 95 4.05 -11.47 23.36
C ASN A 95 4.79 -11.50 22.03
N GLN A 96 4.60 -10.49 21.19
CA GLN A 96 5.24 -10.35 19.88
C GLN A 96 6.42 -9.38 19.90
N VAL A 97 6.39 -8.39 20.79
CA VAL A 97 7.47 -7.42 20.97
C VAL A 97 7.75 -7.27 22.45
N LEU A 98 9.03 -7.26 22.81
CA LEU A 98 9.50 -6.93 24.16
C LEU A 98 10.21 -5.58 24.12
N PHE A 99 9.94 -4.72 25.09
CA PHE A 99 10.66 -3.47 25.29
C PHE A 99 11.41 -3.50 26.61
N GLU A 100 12.64 -3.03 26.56
CA GLU A 100 13.47 -2.67 27.71
C GLU A 100 13.76 -1.17 27.59
N VAL A 101 13.35 -0.40 28.58
CA VAL A 101 13.35 1.06 28.57
C VAL A 101 14.26 1.58 29.65
N LYS A 102 15.30 2.31 29.26
CA LYS A 102 16.17 3.03 30.20
C LYS A 102 15.88 4.53 30.21
N ARG A 103 16.31 5.19 31.27
CA ARG A 103 16.38 6.64 31.28
C ARG A 103 17.50 7.15 30.36
N PRO A 104 17.30 8.26 29.60
CA PRO A 104 18.37 8.94 28.87
C PRO A 104 19.62 9.18 29.71
N GLY A 105 20.77 8.79 29.19
CA GLY A 105 22.07 8.94 29.86
C GLY A 105 22.35 7.91 30.97
N SER A 106 21.49 6.91 31.16
CA SER A 106 21.75 5.81 32.10
C SER A 106 22.99 5.01 31.69
N SER A 107 23.87 4.72 32.65
CA SER A 107 25.02 3.83 32.44
C SER A 107 24.65 2.36 32.19
N GLU A 108 23.37 2.01 32.41
CA GLU A 108 22.80 0.69 32.14
C GLU A 108 22.37 0.50 30.69
N MET A 109 22.25 1.60 29.92
CA MET A 109 21.84 1.60 28.53
C MET A 109 22.97 1.11 27.61
N ILE A 110 22.61 0.38 26.56
CA ILE A 110 23.57 -0.06 25.54
C ILE A 110 23.98 1.10 24.62
N SER A 111 25.19 1.03 24.07
CA SER A 111 25.64 1.90 22.97
C SER A 111 26.29 1.06 21.86
N PRO A 112 26.51 1.62 20.65
CA PRO A 112 27.26 0.95 19.59
C PRO A 112 28.64 0.44 20.06
N GLU A 113 29.31 1.23 20.89
CA GLU A 113 30.65 0.95 21.42
C GLU A 113 30.60 0.03 22.65
N GLN A 114 29.51 0.09 23.43
CA GLN A 114 29.37 -0.63 24.69
C GLN A 114 28.03 -1.38 24.76
N PRO A 115 27.90 -2.50 24.03
CA PRO A 115 26.64 -3.24 23.97
C PRO A 115 26.42 -4.20 25.12
N ASN A 116 27.49 -4.59 25.84
CA ASN A 116 27.41 -5.46 27.01
C ASN A 116 27.02 -4.65 28.26
N ARG A 117 25.76 -4.25 28.34
CA ARG A 117 25.19 -3.46 29.45
C ARG A 117 23.93 -4.12 29.99
N LYS A 118 23.52 -3.70 31.18
CA LYS A 118 22.42 -4.33 31.94
C LYS A 118 21.10 -4.38 31.15
N ALA A 119 20.78 -3.35 30.36
CA ALA A 119 19.58 -3.36 29.51
C ALA A 119 19.55 -4.56 28.54
N LEU A 120 20.71 -4.94 27.98
CA LEU A 120 20.77 -6.15 27.14
C LEU A 120 20.60 -7.43 27.98
N HIS A 121 21.13 -7.47 29.20
CA HIS A 121 20.99 -8.62 30.09
C HIS A 121 19.53 -8.84 30.49
N GLU A 122 18.82 -7.77 30.81
CA GLU A 122 17.37 -7.74 31.07
C GLU A 122 16.60 -8.26 29.86
N ALA A 123 16.85 -7.69 28.68
CA ALA A 123 16.22 -8.11 27.43
C ALA A 123 16.46 -9.59 27.08
N ILE A 124 17.68 -10.10 27.26
CA ILE A 124 17.99 -11.54 27.08
C ILE A 124 17.21 -12.39 28.08
N THR A 125 17.12 -11.95 29.33
CA THR A 125 16.41 -12.68 30.38
C THR A 125 14.91 -12.77 30.08
N TYR A 126 14.26 -11.69 29.64
CA TYR A 126 12.85 -11.73 29.23
C TYR A 126 12.64 -12.63 28.02
N TYR A 127 13.53 -12.57 27.03
CA TYR A 127 13.50 -13.47 25.88
C TYR A 127 13.55 -14.94 26.30
N LEU A 128 14.42 -15.30 27.26
CA LEU A 128 14.51 -16.66 27.78
C LEU A 128 13.25 -17.08 28.53
N TRP A 129 12.62 -16.18 29.29
CA TRP A 129 11.32 -16.46 29.91
C TRP A 129 10.24 -16.77 28.89
N GLU A 130 10.08 -15.91 27.88
CA GLU A 130 9.13 -16.12 26.79
C GLU A 130 9.37 -17.44 26.08
N ARG A 131 10.63 -17.71 25.70
CA ARG A 131 10.96 -18.83 24.82
C ARG A 131 10.97 -20.16 25.54
N GLU A 132 11.65 -20.23 26.70
CA GLU A 132 11.95 -21.49 27.39
C GLU A 132 10.91 -21.86 28.44
N VAL A 133 10.14 -20.89 28.94
CA VAL A 133 9.14 -21.12 29.98
C VAL A 133 7.74 -21.05 29.44
N LEU A 134 7.41 -19.98 28.71
CA LEU A 134 6.08 -19.78 28.13
C LEU A 134 5.91 -20.48 26.77
N GLY A 135 6.99 -21.02 26.20
CA GLY A 135 6.96 -21.70 24.91
C GLY A 135 6.64 -20.77 23.73
N ASN A 136 6.81 -19.46 23.89
CA ASN A 136 6.46 -18.45 22.90
C ASN A 136 7.36 -18.56 21.67
N ARG A 137 6.74 -18.85 20.52
CA ARG A 137 7.41 -18.92 19.21
C ARG A 137 7.06 -17.76 18.29
N GLU A 138 6.33 -16.78 18.80
CA GLU A 138 5.75 -15.70 18.03
C GLU A 138 6.48 -14.37 18.15
N LEU A 139 7.43 -14.23 19.08
CA LEU A 139 8.30 -13.06 19.19
C LEU A 139 8.86 -12.63 17.83
N LYS A 140 8.70 -11.34 17.53
CA LYS A 140 9.11 -10.68 16.29
C LYS A 140 10.32 -9.80 16.52
N HIS A 141 10.29 -8.96 17.55
CA HIS A 141 11.34 -8.01 17.87
C HIS A 141 11.58 -7.88 19.38
N ILE A 142 12.81 -7.51 19.72
CA ILE A 142 13.20 -7.02 21.04
C ILE A 142 13.71 -5.59 20.82
N VAL A 143 13.19 -4.65 21.60
CA VAL A 143 13.51 -3.22 21.48
C VAL A 143 14.16 -2.75 22.78
N ILE A 144 15.38 -2.22 22.68
CA ILE A 144 16.06 -1.59 23.82
C ILE A 144 16.15 -0.10 23.49
N THR A 145 15.64 0.75 24.38
CA THR A 145 15.57 2.20 24.11
C THR A 145 15.71 3.04 25.36
N ASP A 146 16.31 4.23 25.22
CA ASP A 146 16.19 5.31 26.20
C ASP A 146 15.26 6.43 25.71
N LEU A 147 14.45 6.13 24.69
CA LEU A 147 13.61 7.02 23.89
C LEU A 147 14.36 8.05 23.04
N ASP A 148 15.68 8.26 23.22
CA ASP A 148 16.51 8.93 22.23
C ASP A 148 17.17 7.91 21.30
N HIS A 149 17.93 6.97 21.83
CA HIS A 149 18.54 5.86 21.10
C HIS A 149 17.62 4.66 21.08
N TRP A 150 17.35 4.14 19.88
CA TRP A 150 16.51 2.97 19.68
C TRP A 150 17.32 1.86 19.04
N PHE A 151 17.28 0.67 19.64
CA PHE A 151 17.87 -0.55 19.12
C PHE A 151 16.78 -1.59 18.91
N LEU A 152 16.36 -1.78 17.65
CA LEU A 152 15.36 -2.79 17.28
C LEU A 152 16.09 -4.03 16.77
N ILE A 153 15.89 -5.15 17.46
CA ILE A 153 16.59 -6.41 17.19
C ILE A 153 15.58 -7.46 16.78
N ASP A 154 15.81 -8.13 15.65
CA ASP A 154 14.97 -9.23 15.20
C ASP A 154 15.05 -10.40 16.20
N ALA A 155 13.91 -10.94 16.62
CA ALA A 155 13.87 -12.07 17.56
C ALA A 155 14.61 -13.31 17.03
N GLN A 156 14.76 -13.45 15.70
CA GLN A 156 15.57 -14.50 15.11
C GLN A 156 17.07 -14.32 15.44
N ALA A 157 17.56 -13.09 15.58
CA ALA A 157 18.93 -12.83 16.02
C ALA A 157 19.13 -13.28 17.47
N PHE A 158 18.19 -12.95 18.37
CA PHE A 158 18.19 -13.46 19.75
C PHE A 158 18.16 -14.99 19.81
N TYR A 159 17.36 -15.63 18.95
CA TYR A 159 17.34 -17.08 18.86
C TYR A 159 18.70 -17.67 18.48
N ARG A 160 19.35 -17.13 17.44
CA ARG A 160 20.66 -17.62 16.97
C ARG A 160 21.78 -17.47 18.01
N HIS A 161 21.77 -16.39 18.79
CA HIS A 161 22.87 -16.11 19.73
C HIS A 161 22.61 -16.62 21.15
N PHE A 162 21.35 -16.58 21.61
CA PHE A 162 20.99 -16.88 23.00
C PHE A 162 20.09 -18.10 23.11
N GLY A 163 19.06 -18.19 22.27
CA GLY A 163 18.10 -19.31 22.28
C GLY A 163 18.67 -20.65 21.84
N SER A 164 19.82 -20.69 21.17
CA SER A 164 20.55 -21.92 20.82
C SER A 164 21.83 -22.13 21.65
N ASN A 165 22.15 -21.25 22.60
CA ASN A 165 23.34 -21.39 23.43
C ASN A 165 23.06 -22.34 24.61
N SER A 166 23.51 -23.59 24.47
CA SER A 166 23.25 -24.66 25.45
C SER A 166 23.82 -24.39 26.85
N LYS A 167 24.91 -23.61 26.97
CA LYS A 167 25.47 -23.21 28.26
C LYS A 167 24.55 -22.21 28.95
N LEU A 168 24.12 -21.18 28.22
CA LEU A 168 23.17 -20.18 28.71
C LEU A 168 21.84 -20.81 29.12
N LEU A 169 21.26 -21.67 28.27
CA LEU A 169 20.00 -22.34 28.58
C LEU A 169 20.09 -23.22 29.83
N ARG A 170 21.22 -23.92 30.01
CA ARG A 170 21.46 -24.74 31.20
C ARG A 170 21.57 -23.88 32.46
N PHE A 171 22.35 -22.80 32.39
CA PHE A 171 22.50 -21.87 33.50
C PHE A 171 21.17 -21.22 33.88
N PHE A 172 20.43 -20.69 32.90
CA PHE A 172 19.10 -20.09 33.11
C PHE A 172 18.14 -21.06 33.81
N ARG A 173 18.12 -22.34 33.39
CA ARG A 173 17.29 -23.36 34.02
C ARG A 173 17.69 -23.62 35.47
N GLN A 174 18.98 -23.73 35.77
CA GLN A 174 19.50 -23.94 37.12
C GLN A 174 19.19 -22.74 38.03
N TRP A 175 19.46 -21.53 37.56
CA TRP A 175 19.20 -20.28 38.27
C TRP A 175 17.71 -20.12 38.61
N ARG A 176 16.82 -20.34 37.63
CA ARG A 176 15.36 -20.27 37.83
C ARG A 176 14.83 -21.30 38.83
N GLU A 177 15.48 -22.45 38.92
CA GLU A 177 15.12 -23.55 39.82
C GLU A 177 15.78 -23.43 41.22
N GLY A 178 16.53 -22.34 41.49
CA GLY A 178 17.21 -22.13 42.76
C GLY A 178 18.36 -23.11 43.01
N LYS A 179 18.97 -23.63 41.93
CA LYS A 179 20.07 -24.61 41.98
C LYS A 179 21.46 -23.98 41.86
N THR A 180 21.52 -22.66 41.77
CA THR A 180 22.76 -21.86 41.80
C THR A 180 23.00 -21.31 43.20
N ASP A 181 24.17 -20.72 43.44
CA ASP A 181 24.52 -20.15 44.76
C ASP A 181 23.60 -18.98 45.19
N SER A 182 22.81 -18.42 44.27
CA SER A 182 21.80 -17.39 44.52
C SER A 182 20.73 -17.43 43.40
N ASP A 183 19.46 -17.23 43.71
CA ASP A 183 18.39 -17.07 42.71
C ASP A 183 18.14 -15.59 42.34
N SER A 184 19.05 -14.69 42.72
CA SER A 184 18.90 -13.25 42.47
C SER A 184 19.08 -12.89 40.98
N THR A 185 18.35 -11.87 40.54
CA THR A 185 18.54 -11.19 39.22
C THR A 185 20.00 -10.82 38.97
N ARG A 186 20.68 -10.34 40.01
CA ARG A 186 22.08 -9.92 39.95
C ARG A 186 23.01 -11.04 39.50
N GLN A 187 22.78 -12.28 39.94
CA GLN A 187 23.61 -13.41 39.52
C GLN A 187 23.40 -13.73 38.03
N MET A 188 22.16 -13.68 37.54
CA MET A 188 21.86 -13.88 36.13
C MET A 188 22.55 -12.81 35.26
N TYR A 189 22.48 -11.54 35.66
CA TYR A 189 23.09 -10.45 34.90
C TYR A 189 24.63 -10.50 34.94
N GLN A 190 25.21 -10.89 36.07
CA GLN A 190 26.66 -11.10 36.16
C GLN A 190 27.11 -12.23 35.23
N TYR A 191 26.40 -13.37 35.21
CA TYR A 191 26.69 -14.46 34.29
C TYR A 191 26.61 -14.01 32.82
N LEU A 192 25.57 -13.25 32.45
CA LEU A 192 25.44 -12.71 31.11
C LEU A 192 26.57 -11.73 30.77
N ALA A 193 26.97 -10.87 31.69
CA ALA A 193 28.08 -9.95 31.50
C ALA A 193 29.39 -10.70 31.18
N GLU A 194 29.70 -11.75 31.94
CA GLU A 194 30.87 -12.60 31.76
C GLU A 194 30.79 -13.40 30.44
N LEU A 195 29.64 -14.00 30.14
CA LEU A 195 29.39 -14.74 28.91
C LEU A 195 29.63 -13.87 27.67
N LEU A 196 29.06 -12.65 27.64
CA LEU A 196 29.16 -11.73 26.50
C LEU A 196 30.54 -11.08 26.37
N ALA A 197 31.32 -11.04 27.45
CA ALA A 197 32.72 -10.63 27.43
C ALA A 197 33.62 -11.73 26.85
N GLY A 198 33.33 -13.00 27.15
CA GLY A 198 34.10 -14.16 26.66
C GLY A 198 33.72 -14.66 25.27
N GLU A 199 32.52 -14.35 24.76
CA GLU A 199 32.04 -14.82 23.46
C GLU A 199 32.03 -13.73 22.37
N ALA A 200 32.43 -14.11 21.15
CA ALA A 200 32.32 -13.30 19.96
C ALA A 200 30.88 -13.31 19.41
N VAL A 201 29.99 -12.61 20.11
CA VAL A 201 28.61 -12.35 19.64
C VAL A 201 28.60 -11.10 18.76
N ASP A 202 28.14 -11.24 17.51
CA ASP A 202 27.86 -10.11 16.62
C ASP A 202 26.34 -10.00 16.42
N LEU A 203 25.71 -9.10 17.18
CA LEU A 203 24.26 -8.97 17.23
C LEU A 203 23.80 -7.87 16.29
N GLU A 204 23.05 -8.24 15.26
CA GLU A 204 22.46 -7.29 14.32
C GLU A 204 21.33 -6.48 14.96
N ALA A 205 21.42 -5.16 14.89
CA ALA A 205 20.40 -4.25 15.42
C ALA A 205 20.12 -3.12 14.42
N THR A 206 18.86 -2.72 14.31
CA THR A 206 18.50 -1.47 13.63
C THR A 206 18.61 -0.34 14.64
N HIS A 207 19.39 0.68 14.31
CA HIS A 207 19.64 1.80 15.21
C HIS A 207 19.23 3.13 14.59
N PHE A 208 18.57 3.97 15.38
CA PHE A 208 18.34 5.38 15.06
C PHE A 208 18.27 6.21 16.33
N ARG A 209 18.47 7.53 16.18
CA ARG A 209 18.21 8.50 17.23
C ARG A 209 16.93 9.29 16.95
N LEU A 210 16.09 9.46 17.96
CA LEU A 210 14.86 10.23 17.86
C LEU A 210 15.16 11.68 17.49
N ARG A 211 16.13 12.31 18.15
CA ARG A 211 16.46 13.73 17.93
C ARG A 211 16.85 14.07 16.49
N ASP A 212 17.41 13.12 15.75
CA ASP A 212 17.80 13.31 14.34
C ASP A 212 16.57 13.46 13.42
N HIS A 213 15.37 13.12 13.91
CA HIS A 213 14.11 13.15 13.16
C HIS A 213 13.20 14.29 13.61
N VAL A 214 13.28 14.75 14.86
CA VAL A 214 12.37 15.77 15.42
C VAL A 214 12.43 17.08 14.65
N GLY A 215 13.63 17.51 14.24
CA GLY A 215 13.81 18.73 13.44
C GLY A 215 13.27 18.65 12.00
N LEU A 216 12.84 17.46 11.55
CA LEU A 216 12.27 17.25 10.22
C LEU A 216 10.74 17.37 10.21
N ILE A 217 10.10 17.47 11.38
CA ILE A 217 8.64 17.58 11.50
C ILE A 217 8.21 18.90 10.87
N GLY A 218 7.33 18.84 9.86
CA GLY A 218 6.88 20.01 9.10
C GLY A 218 7.94 20.60 8.14
N ALA A 219 9.03 19.88 7.86
CA ALA A 219 10.06 20.37 6.96
C ALA A 219 9.65 20.30 5.48
N GLU A 220 9.91 21.40 4.77
CA GLU A 220 9.77 21.52 3.31
C GLU A 220 11.15 21.59 2.60
N PRO A 221 11.30 21.04 1.38
CA PRO A 221 10.29 20.30 0.60
C PRO A 221 10.09 18.87 1.13
N ALA A 222 8.99 18.23 0.75
CA ALA A 222 8.61 16.87 1.14
C ALA A 222 9.71 15.79 1.08
N THR A 223 10.73 15.94 0.24
CA THR A 223 11.90 15.06 0.24
C THR A 223 12.61 14.98 1.59
N LYS A 224 12.50 16.03 2.41
CA LYS A 224 13.02 16.08 3.79
C LYS A 224 12.21 15.25 4.79
N GLN A 225 10.98 14.84 4.43
CA GLN A 225 10.12 14.00 5.27
C GLN A 225 10.39 12.50 5.07
N LYS A 226 11.19 12.09 4.08
CA LYS A 226 11.54 10.67 3.84
C LYS A 226 12.10 9.94 5.07
N PRO A 227 12.95 10.55 5.93
CA PRO A 227 13.38 9.91 7.17
C PRO A 227 12.21 9.68 8.15
N LEU A 228 11.27 10.62 8.26
CA LEU A 228 10.07 10.45 9.09
C LEU A 228 9.16 9.36 8.55
N ILE A 229 8.96 9.27 7.23
CA ILE A 229 8.23 8.17 6.59
C ILE A 229 8.90 6.83 6.88
N THR A 230 10.23 6.79 6.87
CA THR A 230 10.98 5.58 7.20
C THR A 230 10.76 5.18 8.66
N LEU A 231 10.77 6.15 9.58
CA LEU A 231 10.54 5.91 11.00
C LEU A 231 9.09 5.46 11.29
N PHE A 232 8.10 6.10 10.65
CA PHE A 232 6.70 5.67 10.66
C PHE A 232 6.58 4.19 10.32
N LYS A 233 7.17 3.78 9.19
CA LYS A 233 7.14 2.39 8.71
C LYS A 233 7.83 1.44 9.68
N LEU A 234 8.97 1.84 10.22
CA LEU A 234 9.76 1.03 11.15
C LEU A 234 8.99 0.71 12.44
N LEU A 235 8.26 1.69 12.99
CA LEU A 235 7.54 1.53 14.26
C LEU A 235 6.12 0.98 14.07
N SER A 236 5.59 1.01 12.85
CA SER A 236 4.27 0.48 12.53
C SER A 236 4.14 -1.04 12.74
N PRO A 237 2.91 -1.58 12.90
CA PRO A 237 2.66 -3.00 13.04
C PRO A 237 3.16 -3.81 11.83
N ALA A 238 3.10 -3.21 10.64
CA ALA A 238 3.57 -3.79 9.39
C ALA A 238 5.01 -4.29 9.49
N HIS A 239 5.89 -3.51 10.14
CA HIS A 239 7.27 -3.93 10.41
C HIS A 239 7.40 -4.61 11.77
N LEU A 240 7.01 -3.94 12.86
CA LEU A 240 7.32 -4.36 14.22
C LEU A 240 6.62 -5.67 14.62
N LEU A 241 5.40 -5.90 14.12
CA LEU A 241 4.65 -7.15 14.31
C LEU A 241 4.76 -8.09 13.09
N LYS A 242 5.49 -7.68 12.04
CA LYS A 242 5.63 -8.39 10.76
C LYS A 242 4.25 -8.72 10.12
N THR A 243 3.28 -7.82 10.25
CA THR A 243 1.92 -8.01 9.68
C THR A 243 1.86 -7.68 8.20
N PHE A 244 2.86 -6.99 7.65
CA PHE A 244 2.92 -6.71 6.22
C PHE A 244 2.93 -8.02 5.42
N ARG A 245 1.90 -8.21 4.61
CA ARG A 245 1.84 -9.26 3.60
C ARG A 245 2.23 -8.64 2.27
N ARG A 246 3.20 -9.25 1.58
CA ARG A 246 3.49 -8.90 0.19
C ARG A 246 2.29 -9.31 -0.66
N ASN A 247 1.34 -8.42 -0.85
CA ASN A 247 0.46 -8.51 -2.00
C ASN A 247 1.28 -8.02 -3.19
N ASP A 248 1.41 -8.83 -4.25
CA ASP A 248 1.99 -8.32 -5.48
C ASP A 248 1.06 -7.20 -5.95
N SER A 249 1.55 -5.95 -5.99
CA SER A 249 0.75 -4.83 -6.46
C SER A 249 0.36 -4.97 -7.93
N ASN A 250 0.93 -5.95 -8.64
CA ASN A 250 0.52 -6.35 -9.98
C ASN A 250 -0.45 -7.54 -10.00
N GLU A 251 -0.84 -8.11 -8.85
CA GLU A 251 -1.88 -9.13 -8.83
C GLU A 251 -3.26 -8.51 -9.10
N LEU A 252 -4.10 -9.27 -9.78
CA LEU A 252 -5.48 -8.89 -10.06
C LEU A 252 -6.22 -8.62 -8.74
N ASN A 253 -6.69 -7.37 -8.55
CA ASN A 253 -7.64 -7.06 -7.49
C ASN A 253 -8.99 -7.73 -7.80
N LYS A 254 -9.29 -8.85 -7.13
CA LYS A 254 -10.49 -9.65 -7.40
C LYS A 254 -11.77 -8.90 -7.09
N ASP A 255 -11.78 -8.09 -6.03
CA ASP A 255 -12.98 -7.34 -5.62
C ASP A 255 -13.33 -6.29 -6.67
N PHE A 256 -12.35 -5.49 -7.10
CA PHE A 256 -12.49 -4.55 -8.20
C PHE A 256 -12.93 -5.26 -9.49
N TYR A 257 -12.24 -6.35 -9.85
CA TYR A 257 -12.51 -7.09 -11.09
C TYR A 257 -13.94 -7.64 -11.15
N TYR A 258 -14.39 -8.37 -10.12
CA TYR A 258 -15.72 -8.98 -10.14
C TYR A 258 -16.84 -7.95 -10.03
N GLU A 259 -16.64 -6.85 -9.30
CA GLU A 259 -17.60 -5.76 -9.24
C GLU A 259 -17.68 -5.00 -10.56
N LEU A 260 -16.56 -4.75 -11.24
CA LEU A 260 -16.55 -4.16 -12.57
C LEU A 260 -17.31 -5.06 -13.57
N LEU A 261 -17.05 -6.37 -13.59
CA LEU A 261 -17.81 -7.30 -14.45
C LEU A 261 -19.31 -7.22 -14.18
N TYR A 262 -19.72 -7.14 -12.91
CA TYR A 262 -21.12 -6.99 -12.53
C TYR A 262 -21.76 -5.72 -13.11
N ILE A 263 -21.10 -4.56 -13.00
CA ILE A 263 -21.57 -3.28 -13.55
C ILE A 263 -21.72 -3.36 -15.09
N LEU A 264 -20.82 -4.08 -15.75
CA LEU A 264 -20.87 -4.28 -17.21
C LEU A 264 -21.95 -5.27 -17.65
N GLY A 265 -22.45 -6.13 -16.76
CA GLY A 265 -23.36 -7.22 -17.11
C GLY A 265 -22.65 -8.50 -17.57
N LEU A 266 -21.44 -8.72 -17.06
CA LEU A 266 -20.55 -9.84 -17.36
C LEU A 266 -20.36 -10.76 -16.14
N GLU A 267 -19.99 -12.01 -16.40
CA GLU A 267 -19.56 -12.96 -15.39
C GLU A 267 -18.39 -13.82 -15.89
N GLU A 268 -17.54 -14.29 -14.96
CA GLU A 268 -16.48 -15.26 -15.26
C GLU A 268 -17.04 -16.68 -15.11
N VAL A 269 -17.12 -17.42 -16.22
CA VAL A 269 -17.56 -18.83 -16.25
C VAL A 269 -16.39 -19.79 -16.47
N LYS A 270 -16.50 -20.99 -15.92
CA LYS A 270 -15.59 -22.10 -16.26
C LYS A 270 -16.15 -22.87 -17.45
N GLN A 271 -15.42 -22.87 -18.56
CA GLN A 271 -15.71 -23.67 -19.76
C GLN A 271 -14.48 -24.52 -20.11
N GLY A 272 -14.62 -25.85 -20.16
CA GLY A 272 -13.53 -26.75 -20.54
C GLY A 272 -12.26 -26.63 -19.69
N GLY A 273 -12.39 -26.32 -18.40
CA GLY A 273 -11.26 -26.10 -17.48
C GLY A 273 -10.60 -24.71 -17.59
N LYS A 274 -11.00 -23.88 -18.55
CA LYS A 274 -10.56 -22.48 -18.70
C LYS A 274 -11.60 -21.52 -18.13
N LYS A 275 -11.14 -20.38 -17.62
CA LYS A 275 -11.99 -19.26 -17.21
C LYS A 275 -12.21 -18.36 -18.42
N VAL A 276 -13.46 -18.12 -18.78
CA VAL A 276 -13.89 -17.28 -19.90
C VAL A 276 -14.85 -16.24 -19.35
N ILE A 277 -14.78 -15.02 -19.86
CA ILE A 277 -15.75 -13.99 -19.51
C ILE A 277 -16.86 -14.02 -20.54
N GLY A 278 -18.09 -14.09 -20.05
CA GLY A 278 -19.29 -14.08 -20.86
C GLY A 278 -20.31 -13.10 -20.31
N ARG A 279 -21.39 -12.94 -21.06
CA ARG A 279 -22.60 -12.29 -20.53
C ARG A 279 -23.02 -12.98 -19.24
N ALA A 280 -23.40 -12.21 -18.23
CA ALA A 280 -23.98 -12.79 -17.02
C ALA A 280 -25.23 -13.61 -17.37
N ARG A 281 -25.50 -14.67 -16.59
CA ARG A 281 -26.70 -15.50 -16.75
C ARG A 281 -27.98 -14.70 -16.52
N GLU A 282 -27.95 -13.86 -15.49
CA GLU A 282 -29.05 -13.00 -15.06
C GLU A 282 -28.52 -11.56 -14.90
N PRO A 283 -28.23 -10.86 -16.01
CA PRO A 283 -27.69 -9.51 -15.94
C PRO A 283 -28.80 -8.54 -15.49
N GLN A 284 -28.42 -7.53 -14.70
CA GLN A 284 -29.33 -6.44 -14.39
C GLN A 284 -29.62 -5.64 -15.67
N ARG A 285 -30.88 -5.24 -15.86
CA ARG A 285 -31.33 -4.56 -17.09
C ARG A 285 -30.58 -3.24 -17.35
N ALA A 286 -30.13 -2.58 -16.29
CA ALA A 286 -29.42 -1.31 -16.41
C ALA A 286 -27.90 -1.44 -16.57
N THR A 287 -27.35 -2.65 -16.63
CA THR A 287 -25.93 -2.84 -16.94
C THR A 287 -25.59 -2.29 -18.31
N LEU A 288 -24.35 -1.81 -18.47
CA LEU A 288 -23.91 -1.10 -19.66
C LEU A 288 -24.13 -1.90 -20.95
N ILE A 289 -23.81 -3.20 -20.93
CA ILE A 289 -24.00 -4.08 -22.09
C ILE A 289 -25.48 -4.29 -22.40
N GLU A 290 -26.33 -4.54 -21.40
CA GLU A 290 -27.76 -4.78 -21.64
C GLU A 290 -28.48 -3.52 -22.15
N ARG A 291 -28.07 -2.34 -21.69
CA ARG A 291 -28.56 -1.06 -22.23
C ARG A 291 -28.14 -0.87 -23.69
N ALA A 292 -26.86 -1.06 -24.01
CA ALA A 292 -26.36 -0.97 -25.38
C ALA A 292 -27.07 -1.96 -26.32
N ARG A 293 -27.33 -3.19 -25.88
CA ARG A 293 -28.08 -4.18 -26.66
C ARG A 293 -29.52 -3.77 -26.89
N THR A 294 -30.21 -3.33 -25.84
CA THR A 294 -31.62 -2.97 -25.91
C THR A 294 -31.83 -1.81 -26.87
N GLN A 295 -31.01 -0.76 -26.75
CA GLN A 295 -31.11 0.43 -27.61
C GLN A 295 -30.87 0.10 -29.08
N ARG A 296 -29.83 -0.69 -29.37
CA ARG A 296 -29.50 -1.07 -30.75
C ARG A 296 -30.54 -1.96 -31.39
N ARG A 297 -31.17 -2.83 -30.59
CA ARG A 297 -32.29 -3.65 -31.05
C ARG A 297 -33.51 -2.76 -31.36
N SER A 298 -33.84 -1.79 -30.51
CA SER A 298 -35.00 -0.91 -30.75
C SER A 298 -34.81 0.00 -31.95
N GLU A 299 -33.59 0.43 -32.25
CA GLU A 299 -33.28 1.37 -33.34
C GLU A 299 -32.88 0.69 -34.66
N GLY A 300 -32.82 -0.65 -34.71
CA GLY A 300 -32.44 -1.37 -35.94
C GLY A 300 -30.99 -1.16 -36.38
N LEU A 301 -30.11 -0.72 -35.46
CA LEU A 301 -28.73 -0.29 -35.76
C LEU A 301 -27.78 -1.42 -36.16
N MET A 302 -28.18 -2.68 -35.93
CA MET A 302 -27.39 -3.83 -36.41
C MET A 302 -27.23 -3.80 -37.93
N SER A 303 -28.21 -3.24 -38.67
CA SER A 303 -28.18 -3.13 -40.13
C SER A 303 -26.91 -2.44 -40.68
N ARG A 304 -26.38 -1.48 -39.93
CA ARG A 304 -25.25 -0.61 -40.31
C ARG A 304 -23.87 -1.21 -40.06
N VAL A 305 -23.78 -2.24 -39.21
CA VAL A 305 -22.50 -2.86 -38.85
C VAL A 305 -21.92 -3.63 -40.03
N GLN A 306 -20.74 -3.21 -40.49
CA GLN A 306 -19.93 -3.95 -41.45
C GLN A 306 -19.24 -5.15 -40.78
N ASN A 307 -18.99 -6.22 -41.54
CA ASN A 307 -18.25 -7.40 -41.06
C ASN A 307 -18.78 -8.04 -39.76
N ARG A 308 -20.11 -8.16 -39.61
CA ARG A 308 -20.77 -8.66 -38.39
C ARG A 308 -20.22 -10.00 -37.88
N LYS A 309 -19.75 -10.87 -38.77
CA LYS A 309 -19.14 -12.16 -38.44
C LYS A 309 -17.97 -12.06 -37.44
N ARG A 310 -17.28 -10.91 -37.37
CA ARG A 310 -16.22 -10.66 -36.37
C ARG A 310 -16.76 -10.62 -34.93
N TYR A 311 -18.03 -10.29 -34.76
CA TYR A 311 -18.64 -10.06 -33.45
C TYR A 311 -19.49 -11.25 -32.96
N GLY A 312 -19.58 -12.34 -33.72
CA GLY A 312 -20.38 -13.50 -33.32
C GLY A 312 -20.77 -14.39 -34.49
N ALA A 313 -21.05 -15.65 -34.17
CA ALA A 313 -21.41 -16.66 -35.16
C ALA A 313 -22.83 -16.44 -35.73
N ASP A 314 -23.78 -16.07 -34.87
CA ASP A 314 -25.18 -15.85 -35.23
C ASP A 314 -25.66 -14.42 -34.87
N PRO A 315 -26.86 -13.99 -35.31
CA PRO A 315 -27.35 -12.63 -35.04
C PRO A 315 -27.44 -12.24 -33.56
N ALA A 316 -27.73 -13.20 -32.66
CA ALA A 316 -27.82 -12.93 -31.23
C ALA A 316 -26.43 -12.74 -30.61
N ASP A 317 -25.47 -13.58 -31.02
CA ASP A 317 -24.06 -13.45 -30.68
C ASP A 317 -23.47 -12.14 -31.23
N GLN A 318 -23.78 -11.78 -32.47
CA GLN A 318 -23.32 -10.52 -33.09
C GLN A 318 -23.82 -9.28 -32.34
N LEU A 319 -25.10 -9.30 -31.92
CA LEU A 319 -25.64 -8.23 -31.09
C LEU A 319 -24.89 -8.12 -29.77
N GLN A 320 -24.60 -9.26 -29.13
CA GLN A 320 -23.83 -9.33 -27.88
C GLN A 320 -22.39 -8.83 -28.08
N GLY A 321 -21.67 -9.33 -29.08
CA GLY A 321 -20.26 -9.01 -29.30
C GLY A 321 -20.03 -7.55 -29.66
N VAL A 322 -20.93 -6.94 -30.45
CA VAL A 322 -20.84 -5.49 -30.71
C VAL A 322 -21.15 -4.68 -29.44
N ALA A 323 -22.14 -5.08 -28.64
CA ALA A 323 -22.43 -4.38 -27.37
C ALA A 323 -21.25 -4.49 -26.37
N LEU A 324 -20.60 -5.65 -26.32
CA LEU A 324 -19.40 -5.86 -25.53
C LEU A 324 -18.25 -4.97 -26.02
N ALA A 325 -17.99 -4.92 -27.34
CA ALA A 325 -16.93 -4.09 -27.91
C ALA A 325 -17.12 -2.59 -27.62
N LEU A 326 -18.36 -2.09 -27.72
CA LEU A 326 -18.72 -0.72 -27.34
C LEU A 326 -18.52 -0.48 -25.84
N ALA A 327 -19.05 -1.37 -24.99
CA ALA A 327 -18.92 -1.24 -23.54
C ALA A 327 -17.44 -1.23 -23.09
N ILE A 328 -16.61 -2.11 -23.64
CA ILE A 328 -15.16 -2.12 -23.37
C ILE A 328 -14.52 -0.80 -23.80
N THR A 329 -14.86 -0.29 -24.98
CA THR A 329 -14.32 0.98 -25.49
C THR A 329 -14.67 2.14 -24.55
N TRP A 330 -15.92 2.24 -24.13
CA TRP A 330 -16.38 3.29 -23.23
C TRP A 330 -15.76 3.18 -21.84
N VAL A 331 -15.71 1.98 -21.27
CA VAL A 331 -15.12 1.75 -19.95
C VAL A 331 -13.61 2.00 -19.97
N ASN A 332 -12.93 1.68 -21.06
CA ASN A 332 -11.52 2.03 -21.24
C ASN A 332 -11.29 3.54 -21.21
N ARG A 333 -12.14 4.32 -21.88
CA ARG A 333 -12.09 5.79 -21.81
C ARG A 333 -12.37 6.31 -20.40
N ILE A 334 -13.38 5.77 -19.70
CA ILE A 334 -13.73 6.17 -18.33
C ILE A 334 -12.59 5.84 -17.35
N LEU A 335 -11.98 4.65 -17.44
CA LEU A 335 -10.86 4.25 -16.60
C LEU A 335 -9.62 5.10 -16.87
N PHE A 336 -9.33 5.40 -18.14
CA PHE A 336 -8.28 6.35 -18.49
C PHE A 336 -8.57 7.73 -17.85
N LEU A 337 -9.81 8.19 -17.92
CA LEU A 337 -10.19 9.45 -17.31
C LEU A 337 -10.03 9.46 -15.80
N LYS A 338 -10.27 8.33 -15.12
CA LYS A 338 -10.06 8.22 -13.67
C LYS A 338 -8.57 8.30 -13.30
N LEU A 339 -7.69 7.72 -14.12
CA LEU A 339 -6.24 7.90 -13.99
C LEU A 339 -5.83 9.36 -14.20
N LEU A 340 -6.36 10.02 -15.23
CA LEU A 340 -6.09 11.44 -15.51
C LEU A 340 -6.56 12.34 -14.36
N GLU A 341 -7.78 12.12 -13.87
CA GLU A 341 -8.33 12.82 -12.72
C GLU A 341 -7.42 12.69 -11.50
N ALA A 342 -6.97 11.47 -11.18
CA ALA A 342 -6.07 11.23 -10.06
C ALA A 342 -4.75 12.01 -10.21
N GLN A 343 -4.18 12.04 -11.42
CA GLN A 343 -2.96 12.80 -11.72
C GLN A 343 -3.17 14.32 -11.56
N LEU A 344 -4.27 14.86 -12.10
CA LEU A 344 -4.57 16.28 -11.99
C LEU A 344 -4.81 16.69 -10.53
N LEU A 345 -5.59 15.91 -9.77
CA LEU A 345 -5.75 16.13 -8.33
C LEU A 345 -4.41 16.18 -7.62
N SER A 346 -3.48 15.27 -7.95
CA SER A 346 -2.14 15.27 -7.35
C SER A 346 -1.31 16.50 -7.73
N TYR A 347 -1.29 16.88 -9.00
CA TYR A 347 -0.55 18.08 -9.46
C TYR A 347 -1.09 19.38 -8.85
N HIS A 348 -2.37 19.38 -8.47
CA HIS A 348 -3.05 20.55 -7.91
C HIS A 348 -3.34 20.41 -6.41
N GLY A 349 -2.56 19.62 -5.68
CA GLY A 349 -2.62 19.57 -4.21
C GLY A 349 -3.97 19.12 -3.64
N GLY A 350 -4.69 18.26 -4.36
CA GLY A 350 -6.00 17.74 -3.98
C GLY A 350 -7.18 18.66 -4.30
N ASP A 351 -6.99 19.71 -5.11
CA ASP A 351 -8.08 20.62 -5.49
C ASP A 351 -9.20 19.88 -6.24
N ARG A 352 -10.36 19.77 -5.60
CA ARG A 352 -11.55 19.08 -6.11
C ARG A 352 -12.16 19.71 -7.36
N THR A 353 -11.71 20.90 -7.78
CA THR A 353 -12.06 21.41 -9.12
C THR A 353 -11.61 20.45 -10.22
N TYR A 354 -10.52 19.70 -10.02
CA TYR A 354 -10.01 18.69 -10.95
C TYR A 354 -10.66 17.31 -10.79
N ALA A 355 -11.55 17.11 -9.83
CA ALA A 355 -12.37 15.90 -9.72
C ALA A 355 -13.61 16.02 -10.63
N PHE A 356 -13.48 15.59 -11.89
CA PHE A 356 -14.51 15.74 -12.92
C PHE A 356 -15.33 14.47 -13.22
N LEU A 357 -14.89 13.28 -12.76
CA LEU A 357 -15.62 12.02 -12.84
C LEU A 357 -16.41 11.75 -11.56
N SER A 358 -17.45 12.55 -11.30
CA SER A 358 -18.30 12.39 -10.13
C SER A 358 -19.79 12.41 -10.50
N PRO A 359 -20.67 11.74 -9.72
CA PRO A 359 -22.11 11.79 -9.93
C PRO A 359 -22.71 13.21 -9.93
N GLU A 360 -22.06 14.17 -9.27
CA GLU A 360 -22.51 15.56 -9.23
C GLU A 360 -22.32 16.27 -10.58
N ARG A 361 -21.27 15.88 -11.33
CA ARG A 361 -20.86 16.47 -12.62
C ARG A 361 -21.30 15.67 -13.83
N LEU A 362 -21.45 14.35 -13.70
CA LEU A 362 -21.84 13.43 -14.77
C LEU A 362 -23.10 12.67 -14.35
N ARG A 363 -24.24 13.25 -14.68
CA ARG A 363 -25.60 12.79 -14.37
C ARG A 363 -26.19 11.94 -15.50
N SER A 364 -25.67 12.07 -16.72
CA SER A 364 -26.14 11.31 -17.88
C SER A 364 -24.99 10.82 -18.76
N TYR A 365 -25.28 9.84 -19.60
CA TYR A 365 -24.30 9.37 -20.58
C TYR A 365 -24.02 10.40 -21.70
N ASP A 366 -24.91 11.37 -21.90
CA ASP A 366 -24.66 12.52 -22.78
C ASP A 366 -23.50 13.38 -22.26
N GLU A 367 -23.45 13.66 -20.96
CA GLU A 367 -22.35 14.42 -20.37
C GLU A 367 -21.03 13.65 -20.44
N VAL A 368 -21.07 12.31 -20.29
CA VAL A 368 -19.89 11.45 -20.52
C VAL A 368 -19.43 11.53 -21.98
N ASN A 369 -20.36 11.55 -22.93
CA ASN A 369 -20.07 11.69 -24.35
C ASN A 369 -19.40 13.04 -24.66
N SER A 370 -19.93 14.15 -24.14
CA SER A 370 -19.32 15.48 -24.30
C SER A 370 -17.92 15.53 -23.67
N LEU A 371 -17.72 14.87 -22.52
CA LEU A 371 -16.39 14.74 -21.93
C LEU A 371 -15.39 14.05 -22.87
N PHE A 372 -15.81 12.98 -23.55
CA PHE A 372 -14.96 12.29 -24.52
C PHE A 372 -14.62 13.16 -25.72
N PHE A 373 -15.63 13.72 -26.39
CA PHE A 373 -15.47 14.23 -27.75
C PHE A 373 -15.41 15.75 -27.86
N GLU A 374 -15.86 16.47 -26.84
CA GLU A 374 -15.91 17.94 -26.85
C GLU A 374 -14.90 18.55 -25.86
N VAL A 375 -14.49 17.80 -24.83
CA VAL A 375 -13.47 18.23 -23.88
C VAL A 375 -12.09 17.68 -24.24
N LEU A 376 -11.93 16.35 -24.29
CA LEU A 376 -10.61 15.72 -24.39
C LEU A 376 -10.09 15.58 -25.83
N ALA A 377 -10.99 15.55 -26.80
CA ALA A 377 -10.67 15.45 -28.22
C ALA A 377 -10.47 16.82 -28.90
N LEU A 378 -10.77 17.93 -28.21
CA LEU A 378 -10.65 19.29 -28.76
C LEU A 378 -9.70 20.17 -27.93
N PRO A 379 -8.79 20.93 -28.58
CA PRO A 379 -8.04 22.00 -27.92
C PRO A 379 -8.97 23.01 -27.23
N PRO A 380 -8.60 23.59 -26.07
CA PRO A 380 -9.46 24.52 -25.33
C PRO A 380 -10.01 25.69 -26.17
N ALA A 381 -9.23 26.19 -27.13
CA ALA A 381 -9.64 27.27 -28.03
C ALA A 381 -10.75 26.89 -29.02
N GLN A 382 -10.94 25.60 -29.30
CA GLN A 382 -11.94 25.06 -30.22
C GLN A 382 -13.21 24.59 -29.51
N ARG A 383 -13.22 24.54 -28.17
CA ARG A 383 -14.39 24.15 -27.37
C ARG A 383 -15.45 25.24 -27.43
N GLU A 384 -16.72 24.85 -27.42
CA GLU A 384 -17.83 25.80 -27.25
C GLU A 384 -17.71 26.58 -25.93
N SER A 385 -18.34 27.76 -25.86
CA SER A 385 -18.22 28.66 -24.71
C SER A 385 -18.59 27.99 -23.39
N HIS A 386 -19.73 27.30 -23.36
CA HIS A 386 -20.23 26.63 -22.14
C HIS A 386 -19.33 25.46 -21.70
N ILE A 387 -18.78 24.68 -22.64
CA ILE A 387 -17.82 23.59 -22.34
C ILE A 387 -16.50 24.17 -21.83
N ARG A 388 -16.04 25.28 -22.40
CA ARG A 388 -14.80 25.94 -21.98
C ARG A 388 -14.92 26.53 -20.58
N GLU A 389 -16.07 27.07 -20.23
CA GLU A 389 -16.36 27.57 -18.88
C GLU A 389 -16.35 26.43 -17.86
N ALA A 390 -17.02 25.30 -18.17
CA ALA A 390 -17.09 24.17 -17.26
C ALA A 390 -15.79 23.36 -17.14
N TYR A 391 -15.05 23.17 -18.24
CA TYR A 391 -13.91 22.25 -18.34
C TYR A 391 -12.62 22.89 -18.85
N GLY A 392 -12.49 24.21 -18.80
CA GLY A 392 -11.30 24.93 -19.29
C GLY A 392 -9.99 24.54 -18.59
N HIS A 393 -10.09 24.08 -17.34
CA HIS A 393 -8.97 23.56 -16.55
C HIS A 393 -8.56 22.12 -16.92
N ILE A 394 -9.35 21.42 -17.74
CA ILE A 394 -9.05 20.05 -18.18
C ILE A 394 -8.24 20.09 -19.49
N PRO A 395 -7.08 19.42 -19.56
CA PRO A 395 -6.21 19.45 -20.73
C PRO A 395 -6.81 18.76 -21.95
N TYR A 396 -6.34 19.15 -23.13
CA TYR A 396 -6.53 18.41 -24.37
C TYR A 396 -5.47 17.31 -24.49
N LEU A 397 -5.84 16.11 -24.94
CA LEU A 397 -4.95 14.94 -24.89
C LEU A 397 -4.46 14.44 -26.24
N ASN A 398 -4.84 15.06 -27.36
CA ASN A 398 -4.44 14.67 -28.73
C ASN A 398 -4.32 13.15 -28.93
N SER A 399 -5.34 12.41 -28.50
CA SER A 399 -5.29 10.96 -28.40
C SER A 399 -6.40 10.34 -29.22
N SER A 400 -6.04 9.37 -30.06
CA SER A 400 -6.99 8.55 -30.82
C SER A 400 -7.95 7.78 -29.92
N LEU A 401 -7.62 7.63 -28.62
CA LEU A 401 -8.53 7.07 -27.63
C LEU A 401 -9.84 7.87 -27.57
N PHE A 402 -9.81 9.18 -27.81
CA PHE A 402 -10.98 10.06 -27.75
C PHE A 402 -11.51 10.45 -29.14
N GLU A 403 -11.11 9.75 -30.19
CA GLU A 403 -11.77 9.84 -31.50
C GLU A 403 -12.93 8.84 -31.56
N PRO A 404 -14.10 9.20 -32.15
CA PRO A 404 -15.19 8.27 -32.32
C PRO A 404 -14.74 7.09 -33.20
N THR A 405 -14.90 5.87 -32.70
CA THR A 405 -14.60 4.66 -33.49
C THR A 405 -15.63 4.47 -34.59
N GLU A 406 -15.27 3.72 -35.65
CA GLU A 406 -16.24 3.38 -36.71
C GLU A 406 -17.46 2.65 -36.16
N LEU A 407 -17.26 1.76 -35.18
CA LEU A 407 -18.37 1.03 -34.54
C LEU A 407 -19.34 1.98 -33.81
N GLU A 408 -18.83 3.01 -33.15
CA GLU A 408 -19.65 4.05 -32.49
C GLU A 408 -20.38 4.93 -33.51
N LYS A 409 -19.75 5.25 -34.65
CA LYS A 409 -20.36 6.01 -35.74
C LYS A 409 -21.47 5.21 -36.43
N ASP A 410 -21.22 3.94 -36.70
CA ASP A 410 -22.16 3.07 -37.42
C ASP A 410 -23.33 2.64 -36.55
N THR A 411 -23.14 2.58 -35.22
CA THR A 411 -24.14 2.02 -34.31
C THR A 411 -24.60 2.99 -33.25
N LEU A 412 -23.94 2.98 -32.09
CA LEU A 412 -24.38 3.66 -30.89
C LEU A 412 -23.17 4.34 -30.28
N ARG A 413 -23.28 5.64 -30.01
CA ARG A 413 -22.36 6.38 -29.12
C ARG A 413 -22.83 6.24 -27.68
N ILE A 414 -21.94 6.53 -26.72
CA ILE A 414 -22.28 6.38 -25.31
C ILE A 414 -23.48 7.26 -24.90
N SER A 415 -23.67 8.43 -25.51
CA SER A 415 -24.86 9.29 -25.36
C SER A 415 -26.19 8.57 -25.59
N GLY A 416 -26.22 7.55 -26.46
CA GLY A 416 -27.43 6.77 -26.71
C GLY A 416 -27.74 5.72 -25.63
N VAL A 417 -26.89 5.54 -24.62
CA VAL A 417 -27.15 4.64 -23.50
C VAL A 417 -28.16 5.29 -22.56
N ARG A 418 -29.31 4.64 -22.34
CA ARG A 418 -30.33 5.13 -21.42
C ARG A 418 -30.00 4.84 -19.96
N GLU A 419 -30.31 5.78 -19.09
CA GLU A 419 -30.20 5.69 -17.64
C GLU A 419 -31.04 4.55 -17.06
N GLY A 420 -30.73 4.16 -15.82
CA GLY A 420 -31.50 3.14 -15.14
C GLY A 420 -30.90 2.64 -13.84
N MET A 421 -31.79 2.19 -12.96
CA MET A 421 -31.43 1.66 -11.65
C MET A 421 -30.95 0.21 -11.74
N MET A 422 -29.96 -0.11 -10.92
CA MET A 422 -29.55 -1.48 -10.60
C MET A 422 -29.14 -1.61 -9.14
N PRO A 423 -29.26 -2.81 -8.55
CA PRO A 423 -28.81 -3.04 -7.19
C PRO A 423 -27.28 -3.01 -7.11
N VAL A 424 -26.74 -2.48 -6.02
CA VAL A 424 -25.30 -2.53 -5.72
C VAL A 424 -24.87 -3.97 -5.45
N TYR A 425 -23.71 -4.35 -6.01
CA TYR A 425 -23.15 -5.70 -5.92
C TYR A 425 -23.03 -6.20 -4.48
N SER A 426 -23.30 -7.49 -4.25
CA SER A 426 -23.33 -8.10 -2.91
C SER A 426 -21.98 -8.09 -2.19
N ARG A 427 -20.88 -7.86 -2.90
CA ARG A 427 -19.53 -7.71 -2.33
C ARG A 427 -18.96 -6.31 -2.53
N SER A 428 -19.80 -5.34 -2.85
CA SER A 428 -19.37 -3.99 -3.18
C SER A 428 -18.51 -3.35 -2.09
N VAL A 429 -17.51 -2.60 -2.55
CA VAL A 429 -16.69 -1.70 -1.73
C VAL A 429 -17.50 -0.51 -1.19
N LEU A 430 -18.62 -0.17 -1.83
CA LEU A 430 -19.39 1.02 -1.50
C LEU A 430 -19.93 1.00 -0.06
N ARG A 431 -19.79 2.15 0.59
CA ARG A 431 -20.28 2.45 1.93
C ARG A 431 -21.07 3.76 1.91
N ASP A 432 -22.03 3.89 2.80
CA ASP A 432 -22.78 5.13 3.00
C ASP A 432 -21.97 6.12 3.87
N ALA A 433 -22.53 7.30 4.13
CA ALA A 433 -21.91 8.33 4.96
C ALA A 433 -21.66 7.89 6.43
N ARG A 434 -22.31 6.82 6.88
CA ARG A 434 -22.14 6.23 8.22
C ARG A 434 -21.17 5.04 8.21
N GLY A 435 -20.55 4.74 7.06
CA GLY A 435 -19.66 3.60 6.88
C GLY A 435 -20.39 2.25 6.75
N GLN A 436 -21.71 2.24 6.61
CA GLN A 436 -22.50 1.03 6.43
C GLN A 436 -22.49 0.57 4.98
N SER A 437 -22.60 -0.75 4.78
CA SER A 437 -22.56 -1.35 3.45
C SER A 437 -23.78 -1.00 2.62
N ARG A 438 -23.59 -0.49 1.39
CA ARG A 438 -24.68 -0.16 0.44
C ARG A 438 -25.16 -1.36 -0.39
N ARG A 439 -24.94 -2.59 0.07
CA ARG A 439 -25.19 -3.80 -0.73
C ARG A 439 -26.68 -3.98 -0.99
N GLY A 440 -27.06 -4.23 -2.24
CA GLY A 440 -28.45 -4.41 -2.65
C GLY A 440 -29.27 -3.12 -2.72
N GLU A 441 -28.68 -1.95 -2.44
CA GLU A 441 -29.33 -0.66 -2.66
C GLU A 441 -29.51 -0.40 -4.16
N GLU A 442 -30.68 0.07 -4.58
CA GLU A 442 -30.92 0.49 -5.97
C GLU A 442 -30.30 1.86 -6.23
N ILE A 443 -29.41 1.94 -7.23
CA ILE A 443 -28.72 3.16 -7.65
C ILE A 443 -28.69 3.25 -9.17
N ASP A 444 -28.67 4.46 -9.73
CA ASP A 444 -28.46 4.63 -11.17
C ASP A 444 -27.13 4.02 -11.61
N ALA A 445 -27.11 3.32 -12.74
CA ALA A 445 -25.97 2.55 -13.21
C ALA A 445 -24.73 3.42 -13.52
N LEU A 446 -24.91 4.64 -14.04
CA LEU A 446 -23.80 5.55 -14.28
C LEU A 446 -23.23 6.04 -12.94
N HIS A 447 -24.11 6.49 -12.04
CA HIS A 447 -23.69 6.90 -10.70
C HIS A 447 -23.01 5.76 -9.94
N TYR A 448 -23.47 4.52 -10.12
CA TYR A 448 -22.83 3.35 -9.54
C TYR A 448 -21.42 3.17 -10.09
N LEU A 449 -21.23 3.22 -11.40
CA LEU A 449 -19.90 3.13 -12.01
C LEU A 449 -18.96 4.21 -11.48
N LEU A 450 -19.41 5.47 -11.42
CA LEU A 450 -18.59 6.59 -10.95
C LEU A 450 -18.25 6.45 -9.46
N ALA A 451 -19.22 6.12 -8.61
CA ALA A 451 -18.99 5.90 -7.18
C ALA A 451 -18.08 4.69 -6.92
N PHE A 452 -18.26 3.61 -7.69
CA PHE A 452 -17.40 2.42 -7.64
C PHE A 452 -15.96 2.78 -7.96
N LEU A 453 -15.71 3.52 -9.05
CA LEU A 453 -14.37 3.95 -9.41
C LEU A 453 -13.78 4.92 -8.38
N ASP A 454 -14.59 5.82 -7.81
CA ASP A 454 -14.11 6.70 -6.76
C ASP A 454 -13.72 5.95 -5.47
N ALA A 455 -14.32 4.80 -5.18
CA ALA A 455 -13.98 4.03 -3.98
C ALA A 455 -12.57 3.41 -4.00
N TYR A 456 -11.85 3.49 -5.12
CA TYR A 456 -10.47 3.02 -5.27
C TYR A 456 -9.49 4.17 -5.48
N ASP A 457 -8.23 3.95 -5.12
CA ASP A 457 -7.13 4.88 -5.40
C ASP A 457 -6.52 4.54 -6.76
N PHE A 458 -6.58 5.46 -7.72
CA PHE A 458 -6.00 5.25 -9.05
C PHE A 458 -4.56 5.77 -9.16
N GLY A 459 -3.97 6.22 -8.06
CA GLY A 459 -2.54 6.45 -7.91
C GLY A 459 -1.94 7.44 -8.90
N ALA A 460 -1.88 8.71 -8.52
CA ALA A 460 -0.81 9.56 -9.01
C ALA A 460 0.47 9.22 -8.21
N GLU A 461 1.64 9.21 -8.85
CA GLU A 461 2.90 9.12 -8.10
C GLU A 461 2.95 10.29 -7.12
N SER A 462 2.83 10.04 -5.81
CA SER A 462 2.88 11.11 -4.84
C SER A 462 4.32 11.63 -4.73
N HIS A 463 4.51 12.89 -5.09
CA HIS A 463 5.83 13.53 -5.04
C HIS A 463 6.41 13.58 -3.61
N ASP A 464 5.54 13.59 -2.60
CA ASP A 464 5.93 13.59 -1.18
C ASP A 464 6.01 12.21 -0.53
N GLY A 465 5.57 11.17 -1.24
CA GLY A 465 5.60 9.79 -0.76
C GLY A 465 4.51 9.45 0.27
N LEU A 466 3.42 10.21 0.32
CA LEU A 466 2.21 9.93 1.11
C LEU A 466 1.03 9.61 0.19
N ARG A 467 -0.01 8.94 0.69
CA ARG A 467 -1.28 8.76 -0.03
C ARG A 467 -2.37 9.53 0.69
N GLU A 468 -3.26 10.20 -0.05
CA GLU A 468 -4.34 10.98 0.56
C GLU A 468 -5.41 10.10 1.22
N THR A 469 -5.60 8.88 0.71
CA THR A 469 -6.68 8.01 1.16
C THR A 469 -6.19 6.61 1.52
N GLY A 470 -6.90 5.95 2.42
CA GLY A 470 -6.72 4.51 2.71
C GLY A 470 -7.35 3.59 1.66
N LYS A 471 -7.80 4.11 0.51
CA LYS A 471 -8.45 3.34 -0.56
C LYS A 471 -7.46 2.32 -1.15
N THR A 472 -8.01 1.27 -1.75
CA THR A 472 -7.18 0.23 -2.39
C THR A 472 -6.62 0.75 -3.71
N LEU A 473 -5.30 0.64 -3.91
CA LEU A 473 -4.61 1.09 -5.12
C LEU A 473 -4.93 0.20 -6.34
N ILE A 474 -5.32 0.81 -7.44
CA ILE A 474 -5.52 0.20 -8.76
C ILE A 474 -4.55 0.87 -9.74
N ASN A 475 -3.43 0.21 -10.01
CA ASN A 475 -2.40 0.73 -10.93
C ASN A 475 -2.63 0.26 -12.38
N ALA A 476 -1.83 0.81 -13.29
CA ALA A 476 -1.88 0.48 -14.72
C ALA A 476 -1.67 -1.03 -15.02
N SER A 477 -0.84 -1.73 -14.25
CA SER A 477 -0.64 -3.19 -14.42
C SER A 477 -1.91 -3.97 -14.11
N VAL A 478 -2.62 -3.60 -13.02
CA VAL A 478 -3.89 -4.23 -12.63
C VAL A 478 -4.94 -4.00 -13.72
N LEU A 479 -5.05 -2.78 -14.25
CA LEU A 479 -5.97 -2.48 -15.35
C LEU A 479 -5.62 -3.26 -16.61
N GLY A 480 -4.34 -3.37 -16.95
CA GLY A 480 -3.85 -4.19 -18.07
C GLY A 480 -4.29 -5.65 -17.96
N LEU A 481 -4.16 -6.26 -16.77
CA LEU A 481 -4.62 -7.63 -16.52
C LEU A 481 -6.15 -7.78 -16.59
N ILE A 482 -6.89 -6.77 -16.13
CA ILE A 482 -8.36 -6.77 -16.25
C ILE A 482 -8.76 -6.75 -17.72
N PHE A 483 -8.15 -5.89 -18.54
CA PHE A 483 -8.45 -5.82 -19.96
C PHE A 483 -7.99 -7.06 -20.72
N GLU A 484 -6.84 -7.66 -20.37
CA GLU A 484 -6.44 -8.96 -20.93
C GLU A 484 -7.53 -10.01 -20.68
N LYS A 485 -8.06 -10.06 -19.45
CA LYS A 485 -9.11 -11.00 -19.07
C LYS A 485 -10.41 -10.72 -19.81
N ILE A 486 -10.88 -9.47 -19.84
CA ILE A 486 -12.11 -9.02 -20.52
C ILE A 486 -12.05 -9.29 -22.03
N ASN A 487 -10.90 -9.03 -22.66
CA ASN A 487 -10.68 -9.31 -24.08
C ASN A 487 -10.49 -10.81 -24.39
N GLY A 488 -10.34 -11.65 -23.37
CA GLY A 488 -10.67 -13.08 -23.42
C GLY A 488 -10.11 -13.86 -24.61
N TYR A 489 -8.79 -14.04 -24.69
CA TYR A 489 -8.11 -15.14 -25.40
C TYR A 489 -8.49 -15.43 -26.87
N GLN A 490 -9.11 -14.52 -27.62
CA GLN A 490 -9.36 -14.75 -29.05
C GLN A 490 -8.13 -14.51 -29.95
N GLU A 491 -7.10 -13.80 -29.48
CA GLU A 491 -5.97 -13.37 -30.34
C GLU A 491 -4.55 -13.66 -29.78
N GLY A 492 -4.39 -14.39 -28.67
CA GLY A 492 -3.07 -14.74 -28.14
C GLY A 492 -2.24 -13.55 -27.61
N SER A 493 -2.88 -12.40 -27.34
CA SER A 493 -2.26 -11.21 -26.76
C SER A 493 -2.08 -11.39 -25.24
N PHE A 494 -0.86 -11.71 -24.80
CA PHE A 494 -0.50 -11.80 -23.39
C PHE A 494 -0.02 -10.44 -22.87
N PHE A 495 -0.53 -9.98 -21.73
CA PHE A 495 0.03 -8.83 -21.02
C PHE A 495 1.46 -9.16 -20.61
N THR A 496 2.41 -8.33 -21.04
CA THR A 496 3.80 -8.45 -20.65
C THR A 496 4.00 -7.72 -19.33
N PRO A 497 4.41 -8.40 -18.23
CA PRO A 497 4.61 -7.78 -16.93
C PRO A 497 5.50 -6.53 -17.01
N GLY A 498 5.17 -5.50 -16.22
CA GLY A 498 5.83 -4.19 -16.30
C GLY A 498 7.36 -4.24 -16.16
N PHE A 499 7.93 -5.20 -15.42
CA PHE A 499 9.39 -5.35 -15.32
C PHE A 499 10.03 -5.83 -16.63
N ILE A 500 9.35 -6.67 -17.41
CA ILE A 500 9.80 -7.13 -18.73
C ILE A 500 9.71 -5.98 -19.72
N THR A 501 8.57 -5.26 -19.74
CA THR A 501 8.40 -4.07 -20.57
C THR A 501 9.44 -3.00 -20.25
N THR A 502 9.72 -2.76 -18.97
CA THR A 502 10.76 -1.84 -18.52
C THR A 502 12.14 -2.29 -18.98
N TYR A 503 12.45 -3.58 -18.88
CA TYR A 503 13.72 -4.13 -19.35
C TYR A 503 13.87 -3.94 -20.87
N MET A 504 12.87 -4.34 -21.66
CA MET A 504 12.87 -4.21 -23.11
C MET A 504 12.97 -2.75 -23.57
N ALA A 505 12.18 -1.86 -22.95
CA ALA A 505 12.20 -0.43 -23.25
C ALA A 505 13.54 0.20 -22.87
N ARG A 506 14.09 -0.14 -21.69
CA ARG A 506 15.39 0.36 -21.25
C ARG A 506 16.51 -0.04 -22.20
N GLU A 507 16.56 -1.30 -22.62
CA GLU A 507 17.60 -1.77 -23.53
C GLU A 507 17.45 -1.17 -24.93
N SER A 508 16.23 -1.09 -25.45
CA SER A 508 15.96 -0.48 -26.76
C SER A 508 16.28 1.02 -26.76
N LEU A 509 15.80 1.76 -25.76
CA LEU A 509 16.05 3.20 -25.64
C LEU A 509 17.54 3.51 -25.41
N ARG A 510 18.25 2.69 -24.62
CA ARG A 510 19.70 2.84 -24.42
C ARG A 510 20.46 2.77 -25.73
N GLN A 511 20.17 1.76 -26.55
CA GLN A 511 20.83 1.61 -27.85
C GLN A 511 20.52 2.78 -28.77
N VAL A 512 19.23 3.16 -28.89
CA VAL A 512 18.83 4.31 -29.71
C VAL A 512 19.52 5.62 -29.28
N VAL A 513 19.63 5.86 -27.96
CA VAL A 513 20.33 7.02 -27.43
C VAL A 513 21.82 6.98 -27.77
N LEU A 514 22.49 5.85 -27.54
CA LEU A 514 23.92 5.69 -27.86
C LEU A 514 24.19 5.88 -29.36
N ASP A 515 23.39 5.24 -30.22
CA ASP A 515 23.51 5.36 -31.67
C ASP A 515 23.32 6.80 -32.14
N ARG A 516 22.40 7.54 -31.51
CA ARG A 516 22.15 8.93 -31.86
C ARG A 516 23.33 9.82 -31.48
N PHE A 517 23.90 9.66 -30.28
CA PHE A 517 25.09 10.40 -29.87
C PHE A 517 26.32 10.04 -30.71
N ASN A 518 26.56 8.75 -30.94
CA ASN A 518 27.66 8.28 -31.78
C ASN A 518 27.56 8.84 -33.20
N ARG A 519 26.35 8.94 -33.76
CA ARG A 519 26.12 9.49 -35.10
C ARG A 519 26.28 11.01 -35.16
N ASP A 520 25.68 11.75 -34.23
CA ASP A 520 25.66 13.21 -34.28
C ASP A 520 27.02 13.82 -33.90
N TYR A 521 27.79 13.14 -33.04
CA TYR A 521 29.09 13.62 -32.54
C TYR A 521 30.30 12.82 -33.01
N GLY A 522 30.11 11.73 -33.77
CA GLY A 522 31.20 10.87 -34.26
C GLY A 522 31.89 10.06 -33.17
N TRP A 523 31.20 9.77 -32.07
CA TRP A 523 31.74 9.02 -30.94
C TRP A 523 31.62 7.50 -31.11
N ASP A 524 32.33 6.73 -30.29
CA ASP A 524 32.24 5.26 -30.20
C ASP A 524 31.92 4.82 -28.75
N CYS A 525 30.84 5.38 -28.20
CA CYS A 525 30.38 5.07 -26.85
C CYS A 525 29.68 3.70 -26.84
N ARG A 526 30.18 2.77 -26.00
CA ARG A 526 29.63 1.40 -25.84
C ARG A 526 28.57 1.28 -24.75
N ASP A 527 28.52 2.23 -23.84
CA ASP A 527 27.51 2.30 -22.78
C ASP A 527 27.21 3.75 -22.40
N LEU A 528 26.15 3.96 -21.62
CA LEU A 528 25.77 5.30 -21.18
C LEU A 528 26.82 5.96 -20.27
N LYS A 529 27.71 5.21 -19.60
CA LYS A 529 28.77 5.82 -18.76
C LYS A 529 29.80 6.50 -19.65
N ALA A 530 30.09 5.93 -20.82
CA ALA A 530 30.98 6.50 -21.81
C ALA A 530 30.46 7.83 -22.43
N LEU A 531 29.19 8.20 -22.21
CA LEU A 531 28.64 9.51 -22.59
C LEU A 531 28.94 10.62 -21.56
N TYR A 532 29.37 10.28 -20.35
CA TYR A 532 29.67 11.24 -19.28
C TYR A 532 31.16 11.61 -19.17
N ASN A 533 32.03 10.91 -19.92
CA ASN A 533 33.44 11.22 -20.07
C ASN A 533 33.65 12.04 -21.34
#